data_AF-A0A1B1CIY4-F1
#
_entry.id   AF-A0A1B1CIY4-F1
#
_cell.length_a   1.000
_cell.length_b   1.000
_cell.length_c   1.000
_cell.angle_alpha   90.00
_cell.angle_beta   90.00
_cell.angle_gamma   90.00
#
_symmetry.space_group_name_H-M   'P 1'
#
loop_
_entity.id
_entity.type
_entity.pdbx_description
1 polymer ?
#
loop_
_entity_poly.entity_id
_entity_poly.type
_entity_poly.pdbx_seq_one_letter_code
_entity_poly.pdbx_strand_id
1 'polypeptide(L)' 'MTETEELTREIGLLADRAESNPETGVDIKALAVGLWASFNEFSIEEIEDALRDAWRMRGLAFNDNAGD' A
#
# COMPACT_ATOMS: atom_id res chain seq x y z
N MET A 1 -19.77 6.46 -1.93
CA MET A 1 -18.37 6.18 -1.68
C MET A 1 -18.29 5.59 -0.31
N THR A 2 -18.00 4.30 -0.25
CA THR A 2 -17.67 3.60 1.00
C THR A 2 -16.15 3.72 1.24
N GLU A 3 -15.71 3.59 2.49
CA GLU A 3 -14.28 3.58 2.83
C GLU A 3 -13.51 2.54 2.01
N THR A 4 -14.15 1.42 1.64
CA THR A 4 -13.58 0.39 0.75
C THR A 4 -13.23 0.90 -0.64
N GLU A 5 -14.10 1.71 -1.26
CA GLU A 5 -13.87 2.29 -2.59
C GLU A 5 -12.72 3.30 -2.54
N GLU A 6 -12.66 4.10 -1.48
CA GLU A 6 -11.60 5.07 -1.24
C GLU A 6 -10.25 4.39 -0.97
N LEU A 7 -10.23 3.36 -0.13
CA LEU A 7 -9.04 2.54 0.14
C LEU A 7 -8.51 1.91 -1.16
N THR A 8 -9.38 1.28 -1.95
CA THR A 8 -8.99 0.65 -3.22
C THR A 8 -8.39 1.68 -4.18
N ARG A 9 -8.97 2.89 -4.22
CA ARG A 9 -8.48 3.99 -5.06
C ARG A 9 -7.11 4.49 -4.60
N GLU A 10 -6.92 4.71 -3.30
CA GLU A 10 -5.65 5.17 -2.73
C GLU A 10 -4.53 4.13 -2.92
N ILE A 11 -4.81 2.85 -2.67
CA ILE A 11 -3.88 1.74 -2.94
C ILE A 11 -3.46 1.75 -4.42
N GLY A 12 -4.42 1.95 -5.33
CA GLY A 12 -4.14 2.08 -6.76
C GLY A 12 -3.23 3.25 -7.11
N LEU A 13 -3.44 4.43 -6.50
CA LEU A 13 -2.60 5.62 -6.72
C LEU A 13 -1.18 5.43 -6.18
N LEU A 14 -1.04 4.81 -5.02
CA LEU A 14 0.26 4.53 -4.44
C LEU A 14 1.03 3.50 -5.28
N ALA A 15 0.34 2.49 -5.80
CA ALA A 15 0.94 1.49 -6.69
C ALA A 15 1.41 2.11 -8.01
N ASP A 16 0.59 2.99 -8.61
CA ASP A 16 0.95 3.75 -9.82
C ASP A 16 2.17 4.66 -9.59
N ARG A 17 2.21 5.32 -8.43
CA ARG A 17 3.34 6.16 -8.04
C ARG A 17 4.62 5.36 -7.82
N ALA A 18 4.50 4.16 -7.24
CA ALA A 18 5.61 3.23 -7.07
C ALA A 18 6.08 2.65 -8.41
N GLU A 19 5.17 2.39 -9.35
CA GLU A 19 5.49 2.03 -10.73
C GLU A 19 6.27 3.14 -11.45
N SER A 20 5.87 4.39 -11.24
CA SER A 20 6.59 5.53 -11.81
C SER A 20 7.93 5.82 -11.12
N ASN A 21 8.18 5.30 -9.91
CA ASN A 21 9.41 5.54 -9.12
C ASN A 21 9.94 4.25 -8.48
N PRO A 22 10.41 3.29 -9.29
CA PRO A 22 10.85 1.98 -8.80
C PRO A 22 12.18 2.01 -8.04
N GLU A 23 12.93 3.12 -8.13
CA GLU A 23 14.28 3.28 -7.55
C GLU A 23 14.26 3.54 -6.03
N THR A 24 13.14 4.07 -5.54
CA THR A 24 12.84 4.21 -4.13
C THR A 24 12.07 2.98 -3.69
N GLY A 25 12.75 2.02 -3.05
CA GLY A 25 12.06 0.91 -2.39
C GLY A 25 10.95 1.46 -1.49
N VAL A 26 9.70 1.12 -1.81
CA VAL A 26 8.54 1.65 -1.10
C VAL A 26 8.30 0.85 0.17
N ASP A 27 8.27 1.53 1.31
CA ASP A 27 7.87 0.91 2.58
C ASP A 27 6.35 0.71 2.63
N ILE A 28 5.88 -0.47 2.22
CA ILE A 28 4.46 -0.84 2.21
C ILE A 28 3.83 -0.69 3.60
N LYS A 29 4.59 -1.01 4.65
CA LYS A 29 4.17 -0.82 6.05
C LYS A 29 3.93 0.65 6.40
N ALA A 30 4.76 1.57 5.91
CA ALA A 30 4.56 3.00 6.12
C ALA A 30 3.33 3.51 5.37
N LEU A 31 3.10 3.01 4.15
CA LEU A 31 1.88 3.30 3.38
C LEU A 31 0.64 2.76 4.07
N ALA A 32 0.68 1.52 4.57
CA ALA A 32 -0.42 0.88 5.27
C ALA A 32 -0.80 1.63 6.55
N VAL A 33 0.19 2.07 7.34
CA VAL A 33 -0.05 2.89 8.54
C VAL A 33 -0.64 4.25 8.18
N GLY A 34 -0.17 4.89 7.11
CA GLY A 34 -0.70 6.17 6.64
C GLY A 34 -2.15 6.06 6.14
N LEU A 35 -2.46 5.00 5.42
CA LEU A 35 -3.81 4.65 4.99
C LEU A 35 -4.69 4.32 6.19
N TRP A 36 -4.25 3.46 7.10
CA TRP A 36 -4.98 3.09 8.31
C TRP A 36 -5.35 4.29 9.17
N ALA A 37 -4.47 5.29 9.26
CA ALA A 37 -4.77 6.55 9.96
C ALA A 37 -5.97 7.31 9.36
N SER A 38 -6.27 7.10 8.07
CA SER A 38 -7.46 7.63 7.39
C SER A 38 -8.62 6.62 7.30
N PHE A 39 -8.31 5.32 7.29
CA PHE A 39 -9.24 4.20 7.12
C PHE A 39 -9.23 3.32 8.37
N ASN A 40 -9.97 3.73 9.40
CA ASN A 40 -10.08 2.99 10.65
C ASN A 40 -11.05 1.78 10.54
N GLU A 41 -11.82 1.68 9.45
CA GLU A 41 -12.68 0.51 9.19
C GLU A 41 -11.86 -0.77 8.89
N PHE A 42 -10.64 -0.61 8.38
CA PHE A 42 -9.74 -1.71 8.05
C PHE A 42 -8.61 -1.85 9.07
N SER A 43 -8.04 -3.05 9.18
CA SER A 43 -6.83 -3.26 9.98
C SER A 43 -5.59 -2.97 9.14
N ILE A 44 -4.50 -2.53 9.80
CA ILE A 44 -3.22 -2.28 9.11
C ILE A 44 -2.83 -3.51 8.28
N GLU A 45 -2.97 -4.72 8.83
CA GLU A 45 -2.64 -5.99 8.15
C GLU A 45 -3.45 -6.20 6.85
N GLU A 46 -4.74 -5.88 6.84
CA GLU A 46 -5.59 -5.99 5.64
C GLU A 46 -5.17 -4.99 4.56
N ILE A 47 -4.82 -3.78 4.98
CA ILE A 47 -4.33 -2.72 4.08
C ILE A 47 -2.95 -3.11 3.53
N GLU A 48 -2.08 -3.64 4.38
CA GLU A 48 -0.74 -4.09 4.03
C GLU A 48 -0.79 -5.26 3.03
N ASP A 49 -1.68 -6.24 3.26
CA ASP A 49 -1.90 -7.36 2.34
C ASP A 49 -2.42 -6.88 0.97
N ALA A 50 -3.40 -5.97 0.96
CA ALA A 50 -3.95 -5.40 -0.26
C ALA A 50 -2.92 -4.55 -1.04
N LEU A 51 -2.12 -3.74 -0.35
CA LEU A 51 -1.00 -3.02 -0.95
C LEU A 51 0.04 -3.98 -1.52
N ARG A 52 0.44 -4.98 -0.74
CA ARG A 52 1.45 -5.96 -1.14
C ARG A 52 1.00 -6.77 -2.35
N ASP A 53 -0.26 -7.18 -2.41
CA ASP A 53 -0.85 -7.85 -3.57
C ASP A 53 -0.85 -6.93 -4.80
N ALA A 54 -1.27 -5.66 -4.64
CA ALA A 54 -1.27 -4.67 -5.72
C ALA A 54 0.13 -4.36 -6.29
N TRP A 55 1.17 -4.38 -5.45
CA TRP A 55 2.56 -4.20 -5.90
C TRP A 55 3.10 -5.46 -6.55
N ARG A 56 2.79 -6.63 -5.97
CA ARG A 56 3.21 -7.93 -6.51
C ARG A 56 2.60 -8.20 -7.88
N MET A 57 1.32 -7.87 -8.09
CA MET A 57 0.68 -7.95 -9.41
C MET A 57 1.36 -7.07 -10.45
N ARG A 58 1.89 -5.92 -10.05
CA ARG A 58 2.62 -4.98 -10.93
C ARG A 58 4.11 -5.29 -11.06
N GLY A 59 4.64 -6.25 -10.29
CA GLY A 59 6.06 -6.59 -10.29
C GLY A 59 6.96 -5.52 -9.66
N LEU A 60 6.41 -4.69 -8.76
CA LEU A 60 7.12 -3.59 -8.13
C LEU A 60 7.97 -4.08 -6.96
N ALA A 61 9.17 -3.49 -6.83
CA ALA A 61 10.01 -3.69 -5.67
C ALA A 61 9.48 -2.84 -4.51
N PHE A 62 9.12 -3.49 -3.41
CA PHE A 62 8.80 -2.85 -2.15
C PHE A 62 9.79 -3.26 -1.07
N ASN A 63 10.08 -2.34 -0.17
CA ASN A 63 10.87 -2.62 1.01
C ASN A 63 9.95 -3.27 2.06
N ASP A 64 9.95 -4.61 2.09
CA ASP A 64 9.34 -5.42 3.15
C ASP A 64 10.27 -5.53 4.38
N ASN A 65 11.42 -4.84 4.36
CA ASN A 65 12.45 -4.95 5.37
C ASN A 65 12.13 -4.09 6.61
N ALA A 66 11.01 -4.40 7.26
CA ALA A 66 10.68 -3.94 8.61
C ALA A 66 10.87 -5.13 9.59
N GLY A 67 12.11 -5.60 9.72
CA GLY A 67 12.47 -6.67 10.63
C GLY A 67 13.96 -7.02 10.60
N ASP A 68 14.79 -6.16 11.19
CA ASP A 68 15.99 -6.60 11.93
C ASP A 68 15.92 -6.00 13.34
#